data_AF-A0A821NQN8-F1
#
_entry.id   AF-A0A821NQN8-F1
#
_cell.length_a   1.000
_cell.length_b   1.000
_cell.length_c   1.000
_cell.angle_alpha   90.00
_cell.angle_beta   90.00
_cell.angle_gamma   90.00
#
_symmetry.space_group_name_H-M   'P 1'
#
loop_
_entity.id
_entity.type
_entity.pdbx_description
1 polymer ?
#
loop_
_entity_poly.entity_id
_entity_poly.type
_entity_poly.pdbx_seq_one_letter_code
_entity_poly.pdbx_strand_id
1 'polypeptide(L)'
;MKQFGFQVAMSSFLNGRKQFSLEEANLYRSITKVRWIVESVNAQLKQWKYFSQTIPNSSVWALINAYGSRCVQDIHSGTEMATQVLQKCQTTNPVLLRLEL
;
A
#
# COMPACT_ATOMS: atom_id res chain seq x y z
N MET A 1 12.70 18.93 -3.03
CA MET A 1 12.19 18.34 -1.77
C MET A 1 11.18 19.28 -1.12
N LYS A 2 11.60 20.44 -0.58
CA LYS A 2 10.67 21.45 -0.04
C LYS A 2 9.64 21.97 -1.07
N GLN A 3 10.03 22.09 -2.34
CA GLN A 3 9.13 22.50 -3.42
C GLN A 3 7.95 21.53 -3.65
N PHE A 4 8.07 20.29 -3.18
CA PHE A 4 7.04 19.26 -3.31
C PHE A 4 6.26 19.06 -1.98
N GLY A 5 6.42 19.96 -1.01
CA GLY A 5 5.80 19.86 0.32
C GLY A 5 6.49 18.86 1.27
N PHE A 6 7.56 18.19 0.83
CA PHE A 6 8.29 17.25 1.69
C PHE A 6 9.36 17.95 2.52
N GLN A 7 9.23 17.84 3.84
CA GLN A 7 10.27 18.20 4.79
C GLN A 7 11.18 16.99 5.03
N VAL A 8 12.41 17.05 4.52
CA VAL A 8 13.43 16.03 4.78
C VAL A 8 14.27 16.46 5.96
N ALA A 9 14.44 15.56 6.92
CA ALA A 9 15.29 15.75 8.08
C ALA A 9 16.17 14.51 8.29
N MET A 10 17.40 14.71 8.77
CA MET A 10 18.35 13.66 9.09
C MET A 10 18.98 13.98 10.45
N SER A 11 19.30 12.95 11.24
CA SER A 11 20.06 13.15 12.47
C SER A 11 21.45 13.70 12.14
N SER A 12 21.80 14.86 12.69
CA SER A 12 23.14 15.41 12.54
C SER A 12 24.13 14.72 13.48
N PHE A 13 25.42 14.85 13.19
CA PHE A 13 26.45 14.48 14.15
C PHE A 13 26.57 15.56 15.24
N LEU A 14 27.09 15.17 16.40
CA LEU A 14 27.24 16.07 17.55
C LEU A 14 28.20 17.25 17.29
N ASN A 15 29.07 17.16 16.28
CA ASN A 15 29.97 18.23 15.81
C ASN A 15 30.71 18.96 16.95
N GLY A 16 31.40 18.19 17.82
CA GLY A 16 32.16 18.73 18.95
C GLY A 16 31.35 18.96 20.23
N ARG A 17 30.02 18.81 20.19
CA ARG A 17 29.17 18.81 21.40
C ARG A 17 29.21 17.44 22.09
N LYS A 18 29.04 17.40 23.41
CA LYS A 18 28.89 16.14 24.15
C LYS A 18 27.50 15.53 23.97
N GLN A 19 26.47 16.35 23.81
CA GLN A 19 25.07 15.94 23.74
C GLN A 19 24.27 16.89 22.84
N PHE A 20 23.12 16.41 22.35
CA PHE A 20 22.12 17.24 21.66
C PHE A 20 21.31 18.04 22.67
N SER A 21 20.71 19.14 22.21
CA SER A 21 19.63 19.79 22.96
C SER A 21 18.44 18.85 23.12
N LEU A 22 17.56 19.16 24.07
CA LEU A 22 16.35 18.37 24.32
C LEU A 22 15.47 18.30 23.06
N GLU A 23 15.31 19.41 22.35
CA GLU A 23 14.52 19.51 21.13
C GLU A 23 15.13 18.68 20.00
N GLU A 24 16.44 18.82 19.76
CA GLU A 24 17.17 18.02 18.75
C GLU A 24 17.09 16.52 19.07
N ALA A 25 17.29 16.14 20.33
CA ALA A 25 17.25 14.74 20.75
C ALA A 25 15.85 14.12 20.52
N ASN A 26 14.78 14.86 20.83
CA ASN A 26 13.42 14.42 20.58
C ASN A 26 13.11 14.30 19.08
N LEU A 27 13.54 15.28 18.28
CA LEU A 27 13.42 15.22 16.83
C LEU A 27 14.13 13.99 16.25
N TYR A 28 15.36 13.73 16.67
CA TYR A 28 16.15 12.60 16.17
C TYR A 28 15.59 11.24 16.62
N ARG A 29 15.00 11.16 17.82
CA ARG A 29 14.26 9.98 18.25
C ARG A 29 13.06 9.71 17.33
N SER A 30 12.30 10.75 16.97
CA SER A 30 11.18 10.61 16.03
C SER A 30 11.63 10.17 14.64
N ILE A 31 12.69 10.80 14.10
CA ILE A 31 13.27 10.42 12.80
C ILE A 31 13.73 8.96 12.81
N THR A 32 14.40 8.52 13.88
CA THR A 32 14.89 7.14 14.01
C THR A 32 13.75 6.13 14.07
N LYS A 33 12.68 6.44 14.80
CA LYS A 33 11.48 5.58 14.84
C LYS A 33 10.86 5.39 13.45
N VAL A 34 10.69 6.47 12.71
CA VAL A 34 10.16 6.40 11.34
C VAL A 34 11.10 5.59 10.44
N ARG A 35 12.41 5.82 10.55
CA ARG A 35 13.42 5.06 9.80
C ARG A 35 13.30 3.56 10.07
N TRP A 36 13.17 3.15 11.34
CA TRP A 36 13.01 1.74 11.71
C TRP A 36 11.76 1.10 11.11
N ILE A 37 10.63 1.82 11.09
CA ILE A 37 9.40 1.32 10.47
C ILE A 37 9.61 1.09 8.97
N VAL A 38 10.18 2.08 8.27
CA VAL A 38 10.46 1.97 6.83
C VAL A 38 11.47 0.86 6.53
N GLU A 39 12.55 0.75 7.31
CA GLU A 39 13.56 -0.30 7.17
C GLU A 39 12.95 -1.70 7.40
N SER A 40 12.07 -1.83 8.39
CA SER A 40 11.38 -3.10 8.69
C SER A 40 10.50 -3.54 7.53
N VAL A 41 9.66 -2.65 7.00
CA VAL A 41 8.81 -2.94 5.83
C VAL A 41 9.66 -3.26 4.60
N ASN A 42 10.73 -2.49 4.35
CA ASN A 42 11.65 -2.76 3.25
C ASN A 42 12.35 -4.12 3.39
N ALA A 43 12.72 -4.52 4.60
CA ALA A 43 13.30 -5.84 4.84
C ALA A 43 12.31 -6.96 4.49
N GLN A 44 11.02 -6.80 4.84
CA GLN A 44 9.97 -7.75 4.45
C GLN A 44 9.79 -7.81 2.93
N LEU A 45 9.73 -6.66 2.25
CA LEU A 45 9.61 -6.61 0.79
C LEU A 45 10.79 -7.31 0.10
N LYS A 46 12.00 -7.13 0.61
CA LYS A 46 13.21 -7.78 0.07
C LYS A 46 13.21 -9.31 0.21
N GLN A 47 12.43 -9.89 1.13
CA GLN A 47 12.31 -11.34 1.24
C GLN A 47 11.51 -11.96 0.09
N TRP A 48 10.68 -11.18 -0.59
CA TRP A 48 9.82 -11.69 -1.64
C TRP A 48 10.61 -11.75 -2.95
N LYS A 49 10.88 -12.97 -3.43
CA LYS A 49 11.55 -13.21 -4.72
C LYS A 49 10.90 -12.45 -5.89
N TYR A 50 9.60 -12.21 -5.80
CA TYR A 50 8.83 -11.41 -6.76
C TYR A 50 9.38 -9.97 -6.91
N PHE A 51 9.71 -9.29 -5.81
CA PHE A 51 10.28 -7.95 -5.83
C PHE A 51 11.79 -7.93 -6.12
N SER A 52 12.43 -9.09 -6.28
CA SER A 52 13.84 -9.21 -6.68
C SER A 52 14.06 -9.02 -8.18
N GLN A 53 13.00 -9.07 -8.99
CA GLN A 53 13.07 -8.92 -10.44
C GLN A 53 12.47 -7.59 -10.90
N THR A 54 12.77 -7.19 -12.15
CA THR A 54 12.10 -6.04 -12.76
C THR A 54 10.62 -6.39 -12.96
N ILE A 55 9.75 -5.68 -12.24
CA ILE A 55 8.30 -5.89 -12.31
C ILE A 55 7.75 -5.07 -13.49
N PRO A 56 6.94 -5.67 -14.38
CA PRO A 56 6.29 -4.92 -15.45
C PRO A 56 5.32 -3.89 -14.87
N ASN A 57 5.31 -2.67 -15.42
CA ASN A 57 4.49 -1.55 -14.93
C ASN A 57 2.99 -1.88 -14.85
N SER A 58 2.49 -2.81 -15.67
CA SER A 58 1.11 -3.29 -15.61
C SER A 58 0.76 -3.95 -14.27
N SER A 59 1.72 -4.59 -13.61
CA SER A 59 1.53 -5.29 -12.33
C SER A 59 1.54 -4.35 -11.12
N VAL A 60 2.05 -3.13 -11.28
CA VAL A 60 2.07 -2.12 -10.20
C VAL A 60 0.65 -1.73 -9.78
N TRP A 61 -0.27 -1.64 -10.75
CA TRP A 61 -1.69 -1.39 -10.47
C TRP A 61 -2.36 -2.50 -9.66
N ALA A 62 -1.99 -3.76 -9.92
CA ALA A 62 -2.50 -4.90 -9.16
C ALA A 62 -2.02 -4.85 -7.69
N LEU A 63 -0.77 -4.47 -7.46
CA LEU A 63 -0.20 -4.28 -6.12
C LEU A 63 -0.87 -3.14 -5.36
N ILE A 64 -1.07 -1.98 -6.02
CA ILE A 64 -1.78 -0.84 -5.42
C ILE A 64 -3.22 -1.22 -5.07
N ASN A 65 -3.89 -2.01 -5.92
CA ASN A 65 -5.25 -2.49 -5.64
C ASN A 65 -5.32 -3.54 -4.53
N ALA A 66 -4.25 -4.32 -4.30
CA ALA A 66 -4.21 -5.35 -3.28
C ALA A 66 -3.89 -4.80 -1.88
N TYR A 67 -3.04 -3.77 -1.79
CA TYR A 67 -2.50 -3.27 -0.51
C TYR A 67 -2.80 -1.80 -0.22
N GLY A 68 -3.24 -1.03 -1.22
CA GLY A 68 -3.69 0.34 -1.05
C GLY A 68 -5.21 0.44 -0.95
N SER A 69 -5.70 1.63 -0.58
CA SER A 69 -7.10 1.98 -0.83
C SER A 69 -7.35 1.94 -2.33
N ARG A 70 -8.39 1.23 -2.77
CA ARG A 70 -8.74 1.04 -4.19
C ARG A 70 -8.73 2.39 -4.91
N CYS A 71 -7.73 2.62 -5.76
CA CYS A 71 -7.59 3.82 -6.59
C CYS A 71 -8.12 3.55 -8.01
N VAL A 72 -9.20 2.78 -8.10
CA VAL A 72 -9.93 2.59 -9.35
C VAL A 72 -11.32 3.16 -9.10
N GLN A 73 -11.55 4.37 -9.60
CA GLN A 73 -12.91 4.81 -9.87
C GLN A 73 -13.47 3.88 -10.93
N ASP A 74 -14.69 3.42 -10.75
CA ASP A 74 -15.30 2.43 -11.61
C ASP A 74 -15.53 2.98 -13.03
N ILE A 75 -14.53 2.82 -13.91
CA ILE A 75 -14.53 3.43 -15.26
C ILE A 75 -15.60 2.81 -16.17
N HIS A 76 -16.00 1.56 -15.90
CA HIS A 76 -16.88 0.76 -16.76
C HIS A 76 -18.12 0.21 -16.04
N SER A 77 -18.54 0.83 -14.94
CA SER A 77 -19.69 0.36 -14.15
C SER A 77 -19.58 -1.11 -13.70
N GLY A 78 -18.36 -1.59 -13.46
CA GLY A 78 -18.08 -2.94 -12.97
C GLY A 78 -18.71 -3.25 -11.61
N THR A 79 -18.95 -2.23 -10.79
CA THR A 79 -19.68 -2.36 -9.52
C THR A 79 -21.14 -2.68 -9.77
N GLU A 80 -21.76 -2.00 -10.74
CA GLU A 80 -23.16 -2.23 -11.13
C GLU A 80 -23.34 -3.62 -11.77
N MET A 81 -22.41 -4.01 -12.65
CA MET A 81 -22.39 -5.36 -13.23
C MET A 81 -22.24 -6.45 -12.16
N ALA A 82 -21.35 -6.26 -11.18
CA ALA A 82 -21.18 -7.20 -10.08
C ALA A 82 -22.48 -7.34 -9.25
N THR A 83 -23.17 -6.23 -8.97
CA THR A 83 -24.47 -6.25 -8.27
C THR A 83 -25.53 -7.01 -9.07
N GLN A 84 -25.63 -6.78 -10.39
CA GLN A 84 -26.59 -7.48 -11.25
C GLN A 84 -26.29 -8.99 -11.34
N VAL A 85 -25.02 -9.38 -11.38
CA VAL A 85 -24.61 -10.79 -11.40
C VAL A 85 -24.98 -11.47 -10.08
N LEU A 86 -24.71 -10.83 -8.93
CA LEU A 86 -25.08 -11.38 -7.63
C LEU A 86 -26.60 -11.52 -7.46
N GLN A 87 -27.38 -10.55 -7.95
CA GLN A 87 -28.84 -10.63 -7.94
C GLN A 87 -29.35 -11.79 -8.81
N LYS A 88 -28.74 -12.02 -9.97
CA LYS A 88 -29.06 -13.16 -10.86
C LYS A 88 -28.64 -14.51 -10.26
N CYS A 89 -27.55 -14.57 -9.52
CA CYS A 89 -27.13 -15.80 -8.82
C CYS A 89 -28.10 -16.19 -7.69
N GLN A 90 -28.81 -15.23 -7.10
CA GLN A 90 -29.84 -15.48 -6.09
C GLN A 90 -31.18 -15.90 -6.71
N THR A 91 -31.35 -15.75 -8.03
CA THR A 91 -32.56 -16.18 -8.72
C THR A 91 -32.43 -17.66 -9.10
N THR A 92 -33.43 -18.47 -8.75
CA THR A 92 -33.40 -19.92 -9.03
C THR A 92 -33.35 -20.17 -10.54
N ASN A 93 -32.34 -20.93 -10.98
CA ASN A 93 -32.15 -21.25 -12.39
C ASN A 93 -33.24 -22.24 -12.85
N PRO A 94 -34.14 -21.86 -13.78
CA PRO A 94 -35.23 -22.74 -14.23
C PRO A 94 -34.74 -23.97 -15.00
N VAL A 95 -33.49 -23.98 -15.46
CA VAL A 95 -32.87 -25.15 -16.11
C VAL A 95 -32.52 -26.22 -15.09
N LEU A 96 -32.11 -25.84 -13.86
CA LEU A 96 -31.83 -26.80 -12.78
C LEU A 96 -33.13 -27.42 -12.24
N LEU A 97 -34.23 -26.65 -12.18
CA LEU A 97 -35.56 -27.15 -11.80
C LEU A 97 -36.13 -28.22 -12.75
N ARG A 98 -35.67 -28.27 -14.02
CA ARG A 98 -36.10 -29.28 -15.00
C ARG A 98 -35.33 -30.59 -14.94
N LEU A 99 -34.21 -30.64 -14.20
CA LEU A 99 -33.39 -31.85 -14.05
C LEU A 99 -33.76 -32.66 -12.79
N GLU A 100 -34.70 -32.18 -11.99
CA GLU A 100 -35.20 -32.84 -10.77
C GLU A 100 -36.61 -33.45 -10.93
N LEU A 101 -37.12 -33.57 -12.18
CA LEU A 101 -38.34 -34.31 -12.56
C LEU A 101 -37.98 -35.50 -13.45
#